data_AF-A0A2N1QXG1-F1
#
_entry.id   AF-A0A2N1QXG1-F1
#
_cell.length_a   1.000
_cell.length_b   1.000
_cell.length_c   1.000
_cell.angle_alpha   90.00
_cell.angle_beta   90.00
_cell.angle_gamma   90.00
#
_symmetry.space_group_name_H-M   'P 1'
#
loop_
_entity.id
_entity.type
_entity.pdbx_description
1 polymer ?
#
loop_
_entity_poly.entity_id
_entity_poly.type
_entity_poly.pdbx_seq_one_letter_code
_entity_poly.pdbx_strand_id
1 'polypeptide(L)'
;MKTDATELRILLENPIFLSAFFSLLIAQFIKAVIALIKARRSEDLREAMFTFFWRTGGMPSSHSAVAISISAAVALTEGFSNLFIVSLFLSLIVIRDALGVRRSA
;
A
#
# COMPACT_ATOMS: atom_id res chain seq x y z
N MET A 1 -2.74 19.05 -28.36
CA MET A 1 -3.43 19.06 -27.05
C MET A 1 -4.48 17.93 -26.93
N LYS A 2 -4.21 16.74 -27.50
CA LYS A 2 -5.06 15.53 -27.36
C LYS A 2 -4.32 14.39 -26.64
N THR A 3 -3.05 14.60 -26.33
CA THR A 3 -2.12 13.60 -25.80
C THR A 3 -2.39 13.33 -24.32
N ASP A 4 -2.66 14.37 -23.54
CA ASP A 4 -2.82 14.25 -22.07
C ASP A 4 -3.96 13.31 -21.66
N ALA A 5 -5.11 13.39 -22.34
CA ALA A 5 -6.24 12.52 -22.04
C ALA A 5 -5.98 11.05 -22.43
N THR A 6 -5.18 10.79 -23.46
CA THR A 6 -4.84 9.43 -23.88
C THR A 6 -3.83 8.79 -22.92
N GLU A 7 -2.81 9.53 -22.51
CA GLU A 7 -1.81 9.08 -21.52
C GLU A 7 -2.48 8.75 -20.17
N LEU A 8 -3.39 9.59 -19.71
CA LEU A 8 -4.16 9.33 -18.48
C LEU A 8 -5.01 8.07 -18.59
N ARG A 9 -5.63 7.81 -19.75
CA ARG A 9 -6.41 6.59 -19.97
C ARG A 9 -5.53 5.35 -19.96
N ILE A 10 -4.36 5.39 -20.62
CA ILE A 10 -3.38 4.31 -20.60
C ILE A 10 -2.93 4.00 -19.17
N LEU A 11 -2.68 5.03 -18.36
CA LEU A 11 -2.30 4.86 -16.96
C LEU A 11 -3.42 4.23 -16.12
N LEU A 12 -4.66 4.70 -16.30
CA LEU A 12 -5.83 4.20 -15.57
C LEU A 12 -6.28 2.80 -16.00
N GLU A 13 -5.97 2.38 -17.22
CA GLU A 13 -6.22 1.03 -17.72
C GLU A 13 -5.08 0.05 -17.39
N ASN A 14 -3.93 0.54 -16.91
CA ASN A 14 -2.78 -0.30 -16.62
C ASN A 14 -3.03 -1.16 -15.35
N PRO A 15 -2.98 -2.51 -15.47
CA PRO A 15 -3.27 -3.41 -14.36
C PRO A 15 -2.29 -3.27 -13.19
N ILE A 16 -1.03 -2.89 -13.44
CA ILE A 16 -0.02 -2.66 -12.40
C ILE A 16 -0.35 -1.39 -11.61
N PHE A 17 -0.77 -0.32 -12.30
CA PHE A 17 -1.19 0.92 -11.64
C PHE A 17 -2.46 0.70 -10.81
N LEU A 18 -3.46 0.03 -11.38
CA LEU A 18 -4.70 -0.31 -10.68
C LEU A 18 -4.43 -1.18 -9.46
N SER A 19 -3.55 -2.18 -9.53
CA SER A 19 -3.23 -3.03 -8.38
C SER A 19 -2.61 -2.23 -7.23
N ALA A 20 -1.69 -1.30 -7.54
CA ALA A 20 -1.04 -0.46 -6.54
C ALA A 20 -2.05 0.48 -5.88
N PHE A 21 -2.91 1.11 -6.68
CA PHE A 21 -3.93 2.02 -6.22
C PHE A 21 -4.98 1.33 -5.34
N PHE A 22 -5.52 0.18 -5.78
CA PHE A 22 -6.47 -0.58 -4.99
C PHE A 22 -5.84 -1.21 -3.74
N SER A 23 -4.57 -1.62 -3.79
CA SER A 23 -3.84 -2.09 -2.61
C SER A 23 -3.74 -1.01 -1.53
N LEU A 24 -3.45 0.25 -1.92
CA LEU A 24 -3.51 1.39 -1.00
C LEU A 24 -4.89 1.54 -0.38
N LEU A 25 -5.94 1.57 -1.21
CA LEU A 25 -7.31 1.77 -0.73
C LEU A 25 -7.75 0.65 0.21
N ILE A 26 -7.48 -0.61 -0.15
CA ILE A 26 -7.81 -1.78 0.66
C ILE A 26 -7.00 -1.77 1.96
N ALA A 27 -5.72 -1.44 1.92
CA ALA A 27 -4.89 -1.34 3.13
C ALA A 27 -5.43 -0.29 4.11
N GLN A 28 -5.84 0.88 3.61
CA GLN A 28 -6.43 1.92 4.45
C GLN A 28 -7.82 1.52 4.94
N PHE A 29 -8.63 0.87 4.12
CA PHE A 29 -9.94 0.36 4.50
C PHE A 29 -9.85 -0.70 5.60
N ILE A 30 -8.94 -1.67 5.46
CA ILE A 30 -8.70 -2.71 6.47
C ILE A 30 -8.23 -2.08 7.79
N LYS A 31 -7.32 -1.09 7.74
CA LYS A 31 -6.93 -0.35 8.95
C LYS A 31 -8.13 0.29 9.63
N ALA A 32 -9.03 0.90 8.85
CA ALA A 32 -10.20 1.59 9.39
C ALA A 32 -11.15 0.59 10.06
N VAL A 33 -11.38 -0.55 9.42
CA VAL A 33 -12.23 -1.64 9.95
C VAL A 33 -11.63 -2.24 11.23
N ILE A 34 -10.33 -2.55 11.23
CA ILE A 34 -9.65 -3.08 12.43
C ILE A 34 -9.71 -2.08 13.58
N ALA A 35 -9.49 -0.78 13.30
CA ALA A 35 -9.59 0.27 14.31
C ALA A 35 -11.00 0.36 14.90
N LEU A 36 -12.04 0.26 14.06
CA LEU A 36 -13.44 0.30 14.50
C LEU A 36 -13.81 -0.91 15.37
N ILE A 37 -13.37 -2.12 15.00
CA ILE A 37 -13.65 -3.36 15.74
C ILE A 37 -12.89 -3.40 17.07
N LYS A 38 -11.66 -2.87 17.10
CA LYS A 38 -10.82 -2.88 18.30
C LYS A 38 -11.22 -1.78 19.30
N ALA A 39 -11.94 -0.77 18.86
CA ALA A 39 -12.46 0.28 19.71
C ALA A 39 -13.62 -0.22 20.58
N ARG A 40 -13.32 -0.53 21.85
CA ARG A 40 -14.33 -0.89 22.87
C ARG A 40 -14.87 0.30 23.65
N ARG A 41 -14.31 1.51 23.50
CA ARG A 41 -14.70 2.73 24.23
C ARG A 41 -14.64 3.96 23.31
N SER A 42 -15.53 4.93 23.53
CA SER A 42 -15.63 6.15 22.72
C SER A 42 -14.39 7.06 22.80
N GLU A 43 -13.61 6.94 23.87
CA GLU A 43 -12.35 7.67 24.07
C GLU A 43 -11.20 7.07 23.23
N ASP A 44 -11.16 5.73 23.09
CA ASP A 44 -10.22 5.03 22.21
C ASP A 44 -10.48 5.33 20.72
N LEU A 45 -11.72 5.65 20.32
CA LEU A 45 -12.06 6.00 18.94
C LEU A 45 -11.41 7.31 18.48
N ARG A 46 -11.35 8.33 19.35
CA ARG A 46 -10.70 9.61 19.04
C ARG A 46 -9.19 9.45 18.94
N GLU A 47 -8.58 8.69 19.84
CA GLU A 47 -7.14 8.44 19.84
C GLU A 47 -6.72 7.52 18.68
N ALA A 48 -7.54 6.52 18.33
CA ALA A 48 -7.36 5.68 17.15
C ALA A 48 -7.53 6.48 15.85
N MET A 49 -8.51 7.40 15.75
CA MET A 49 -8.65 8.28 14.59
C MET A 49 -7.52 9.30 14.45
N PHE A 50 -7.05 9.86 15.55
CA PHE A 50 -5.89 10.76 15.56
C PHE A 50 -4.61 10.02 15.18
N THR A 51 -4.45 8.77 15.64
CA THR A 51 -3.37 7.88 15.22
C THR A 51 -3.51 7.48 13.76
N PHE A 52 -4.73 7.26 13.26
CA PHE A 52 -5.03 6.90 11.87
C PHE A 52 -4.68 8.04 10.89
N PHE A 53 -4.96 9.29 11.27
CA PHE A 53 -4.64 10.46 10.46
C PHE A 53 -3.20 10.99 10.66
N TRP A 54 -2.62 10.83 11.85
CA TRP A 54 -1.39 11.55 12.23
C TRP A 54 -0.21 10.65 12.65
N ARG A 55 -0.44 9.40 13.06
CA ARG A 55 0.65 8.45 13.37
C ARG A 55 0.83 7.42 12.26
N THR A 56 1.90 7.60 11.50
CA THR A 56 2.41 6.72 10.46
C THR A 56 2.94 5.35 10.94
N GLY A 57 2.77 4.98 12.22
CA GLY A 57 3.44 3.84 12.88
C GLY A 57 2.55 2.67 13.32
N GLY A 58 1.32 2.52 12.83
CA GLY A 58 0.41 1.41 13.19
C GLY A 58 0.35 0.28 12.15
N MET A 59 0.37 -0.98 12.59
CA MET A 59 0.11 -2.15 11.73
C MET A 59 -1.31 -2.10 11.13
N PRO A 60 -1.56 -2.59 9.88
CA PRO A 60 -0.61 -3.08 8.88
C PRO A 60 0.18 -1.98 8.13
N SER A 61 1.31 -2.29 7.50
CA SER A 61 2.10 -1.31 6.73
C SER A 61 1.51 -1.09 5.33
N SER A 62 1.03 0.13 5.05
CA SER A 62 0.52 0.49 3.72
C SER A 62 1.63 0.43 2.66
N HIS A 63 2.86 0.86 3.00
CA HIS A 63 4.01 0.84 2.10
C HIS A 63 4.39 -0.58 1.67
N SER A 64 4.38 -1.52 2.62
CA SER A 64 4.68 -2.92 2.35
C SER A 64 3.58 -3.58 1.50
N ALA A 65 2.32 -3.24 1.74
CA ALA A 65 1.19 -3.75 0.95
C ALA A 65 1.25 -3.31 -0.52
N VAL A 66 1.59 -2.04 -0.77
CA VAL A 66 1.75 -1.50 -2.12
C VAL A 66 2.93 -2.12 -2.85
N ALA A 67 4.06 -2.23 -2.17
CA ALA A 67 5.25 -2.76 -2.80
C ALA A 67 5.01 -4.22 -3.23
N ILE A 68 4.40 -5.05 -2.37
CA ILE A 68 4.04 -6.42 -2.72
C ILE A 68 2.97 -6.48 -3.82
N SER A 69 1.95 -5.59 -3.82
CA SER A 69 0.93 -5.61 -4.87
C SER A 69 1.48 -5.25 -6.25
N ILE A 70 2.42 -4.30 -6.32
CA ILE A 70 3.11 -3.97 -7.57
C ILE A 70 3.91 -5.18 -8.06
N SER A 71 4.74 -5.78 -7.20
CA SER A 71 5.55 -6.94 -7.58
C SER A 71 4.69 -8.12 -8.02
N ALA A 72 3.59 -8.41 -7.31
CA ALA A 72 2.65 -9.45 -7.68
C ALA A 72 1.94 -9.15 -9.00
N ALA A 73 1.51 -7.91 -9.24
CA ALA A 73 0.88 -7.54 -10.50
C ALA A 73 1.85 -7.68 -11.68
N VAL A 74 3.09 -7.22 -11.54
CA VAL A 74 4.12 -7.39 -12.57
C VAL A 74 4.37 -8.87 -12.84
N ALA A 75 4.43 -9.72 -11.80
CA ALA A 75 4.59 -11.16 -11.96
C ALA A 75 3.44 -11.79 -12.76
N LEU A 76 2.20 -11.34 -12.53
CA LEU A 76 1.00 -11.86 -13.18
C LEU A 76 0.84 -11.34 -14.61
N THR A 77 1.27 -10.11 -14.90
CA THR A 77 1.10 -9.48 -16.22
C THR A 77 2.26 -9.76 -17.16
N GLU A 78 3.49 -9.79 -16.65
CA GLU A 78 4.72 -9.91 -17.44
C GLU A 78 5.52 -11.18 -17.14
N GLY A 79 5.11 -11.98 -16.14
CA GLY A 79 5.87 -13.14 -15.68
C GLY A 79 7.12 -12.74 -14.89
N PHE A 80 8.12 -13.63 -14.86
CA PHE A 80 9.41 -13.38 -14.19
C PHE A 80 10.33 -12.49 -15.02
N SER A 81 9.83 -11.31 -15.43
CA SER A 81 10.57 -10.32 -16.22
C SER A 81 11.63 -9.60 -15.39
N ASN A 82 12.53 -8.85 -16.06
CA ASN A 82 13.50 -7.98 -15.37
C ASN A 82 12.79 -6.95 -14.46
N LEU A 83 11.61 -6.48 -14.88
CA LEU A 83 10.75 -5.60 -14.10
C LEU A 83 10.20 -6.29 -12.84
N PHE A 84 9.83 -7.57 -12.94
CA PHE A 84 9.44 -8.36 -11.78
C PHE A 84 10.59 -8.45 -10.76
N ILE A 85 11.81 -8.78 -11.22
CA ILE A 85 12.97 -8.91 -10.34
C ILE A 85 13.25 -7.59 -9.61
N VAL A 86 13.29 -6.47 -10.34
CA VAL A 86 13.52 -5.14 -9.74
C VAL A 86 12.41 -4.79 -8.75
N SER A 87 11.14 -4.97 -9.13
CA SER A 87 10.01 -4.67 -8.24
C SER A 87 10.02 -5.54 -6.98
N LEU A 88 10.34 -6.83 -7.09
CA LEU A 88 10.41 -7.76 -5.96
C LEU A 88 11.48 -7.33 -4.96
N PHE A 89 12.70 -7.04 -5.43
CA PHE A 89 13.79 -6.61 -4.55
C PHE A 89 13.49 -5.25 -3.90
N LEU A 90 12.88 -4.31 -4.64
CA LEU A 90 12.42 -3.05 -4.07
C LEU A 90 11.42 -3.29 -2.94
N SER A 91 10.47 -4.21 -3.14
CA SER A 91 9.47 -4.52 -2.13
C SER A 91 10.05 -5.18 -0.89
N LEU A 92 11.07 -6.03 -1.05
CA LEU A 92 11.82 -6.59 0.07
C LEU A 92 12.57 -5.50 0.86
N ILE A 93 13.16 -4.52 0.18
CA ILE A 93 13.81 -3.37 0.84
C ILE A 93 12.79 -2.56 1.63
N VAL A 94 11.63 -2.24 1.04
CA VAL A 94 10.55 -1.49 1.70
C VAL A 94 10.00 -2.25 2.91
N ILE A 95 9.82 -3.57 2.80
CA ILE A 95 9.43 -4.41 3.95
C ILE A 95 10.51 -4.37 5.02
N ARG A 96 11.78 -4.50 4.65
CA ARG A 96 12.89 -4.51 5.60
C ARG A 96 13.00 -3.18 6.34
N ASP A 97 12.84 -2.06 5.65
CA ASP A 97 12.83 -0.73 6.23
C ASP A 97 11.67 -0.54 7.20
N ALA A 98 10.45 -0.92 6.80
CA ALA A 98 9.26 -0.89 7.66
C ALA A 98 9.41 -1.78 8.92
N LEU A 99 10.16 -2.89 8.83
CA LEU A 99 10.50 -3.74 9.97
C LEU A 99 11.65 -3.17 10.82
N GLY A 100 12.62 -2.49 10.21
CA GLY A 100 13.76 -1.85 10.85
C GLY A 100 13.34 -0.70 11.75
N VAL A 101 12.43 0.15 11.27
CA VAL A 101 11.83 1.25 12.07
C VAL A 101 11.14 0.73 13.33
N ARG A 102 10.55 -0.47 13.28
CA ARG A 102 9.88 -1.10 14.45
C ARG A 102 10.84 -1.71 15.47
N ARG A 103 12.13 -1.83 15.14
CA ARG A 103 13.18 -2.28 16.09
C ARG A 103 13.92 -1.12 16.73
N SER A 104 13.73 0.10 16.24
CA SER A 104 14.38 1.32 16.73
C SER A 104 13.49 2.16 17.66
N ALA A 105 12.25 1.72 17.90
CA ALA A 105 11.25 2.40 18.74
C ALA A 105 10.92 1.59 20.00
#